data_AF-A0A6H5H113-F1
#
_entry.id   AF-A0A6H5H113-F1
#
_cell.length_a   1.000
_cell.length_b   1.000
_cell.length_c   1.000
_cell.angle_alpha   90.00
_cell.angle_beta   90.00
_cell.angle_gamma   90.00
#
_symmetry.space_group_name_H-M   'P 1'
#
loop_
_entity.id
_entity.type
_entity.pdbx_description
1 polymer ?
#
loop_
_entity_poly.entity_id
_entity_poly.type
_entity_poly.pdbx_seq_one_letter_code
_entity_poly.pdbx_strand_id
1 'polypeptide(L)'
;MGDRYNINSQLEHLQSKYVGTGHADTSKYEWLVNQHRDSYSSYLGHFDMLNFFAIAENEAKARVRFNLMERMLQPCGPPPRRNPMSKTAEIHQFWNSYKIICVFNNSNTSC
;
A
#
# COMPACT_ATOMS: atom_id res chain seq x y z
N MET A 1 36.73 -11.76 0.62
CA MET A 1 36.04 -10.57 1.20
C MET A 1 35.54 -9.59 0.14
N GLY A 2 36.10 -9.53 -1.07
CA GLY A 2 35.58 -8.65 -2.15
C GLY A 2 34.17 -9.00 -2.64
N ASP A 3 33.81 -10.28 -2.66
CA ASP A 3 32.51 -10.72 -3.21
C ASP A 3 31.29 -10.25 -2.40
N ARG A 4 31.44 -10.04 -1.08
CA ARG A 4 30.36 -9.51 -0.23
C ARG A 4 30.03 -8.04 -0.53
N TYR A 5 31.03 -7.22 -0.82
CA TYR A 5 30.80 -5.82 -1.19
C TYR A 5 30.18 -5.70 -2.59
N ASN A 6 30.53 -6.61 -3.49
CA ASN A 6 29.91 -6.70 -4.82
C ASN A 6 28.41 -7.01 -4.72
N ILE A 7 28.01 -7.96 -3.87
CA ILE A 7 26.59 -8.33 -3.67
C ILE A 7 25.77 -7.14 -3.15
N ASN A 8 26.30 -6.38 -2.17
CA ASN A 8 25.59 -5.21 -1.64
C ASN A 8 25.44 -4.10 -2.69
N SER A 9 26.48 -3.83 -3.48
CA SER A 9 26.40 -2.84 -4.56
C SER A 9 25.36 -3.20 -5.65
N GLN A 10 25.18 -4.49 -5.93
CA GLN A 10 24.17 -4.97 -6.88
C GLN A 10 22.75 -4.81 -6.33
N LEU A 11 22.55 -5.07 -5.03
CA LEU A 11 21.25 -4.88 -4.38
C LEU A 11 20.87 -3.40 -4.28
N GLU A 12 21.81 -2.53 -3.92
CA GLU A 12 21.61 -1.07 -3.87
C GLU A 12 21.32 -0.49 -5.27
N HIS A 13 21.98 -1.02 -6.30
CA HIS A 13 21.71 -0.65 -7.69
C HIS A 13 20.27 -1.02 -8.11
N LEU A 14 19.82 -2.23 -7.78
CA LEU A 14 18.45 -2.67 -8.07
C LEU A 14 17.41 -1.84 -7.31
N GLN A 15 17.67 -1.52 -6.04
CA GLN A 15 16.80 -0.67 -5.20
C GLN A 15 16.68 0.75 -5.76
N SER A 16 17.75 1.28 -6.32
CA SER A 16 17.74 2.61 -6.96
C SER A 16 16.92 2.63 -8.26
N LYS A 17 16.83 1.50 -8.96
CA LYS A 17 16.12 1.38 -10.24
C LYS A 17 14.64 1.04 -10.08
N TYR A 18 14.31 0.17 -9.13
CA TYR A 18 12.96 -0.35 -8.93
C TYR A 18 12.42 0.06 -7.57
N VAL A 19 11.60 1.11 -7.58
CA VAL A 19 10.88 1.58 -6.39
C VAL A 19 9.98 0.46 -5.88
N GLY A 20 10.03 0.20 -4.56
CA GLY A 20 9.29 -0.89 -3.93
C GLY A 20 10.11 -2.16 -3.65
N THR A 21 11.38 -2.22 -4.10
CA THR A 21 12.27 -3.34 -3.78
C THR A 21 12.58 -3.39 -2.28
N GLY A 22 12.12 -4.43 -1.59
CA GLY A 22 12.34 -4.63 -0.16
C GLY A 22 13.75 -5.14 0.17
N HIS A 23 14.12 -5.00 1.45
CA HIS A 23 15.31 -5.59 2.08
C HIS A 23 14.92 -6.22 3.43
N ALA A 24 15.85 -6.95 4.04
CA ALA A 24 15.60 -7.67 5.30
C ALA A 24 15.14 -6.76 6.46
N ASP A 25 15.50 -5.46 6.41
CA ASP A 25 15.13 -4.47 7.43
C ASP A 25 13.97 -3.55 6.99
N THR A 26 13.24 -3.88 5.92
CA THR A 26 12.07 -3.11 5.50
C THR A 26 10.99 -3.18 6.58
N SER A 27 10.55 -2.01 7.04
CA SER A 27 9.50 -1.94 8.06
C SER A 27 8.14 -2.35 7.48
N LYS A 28 7.26 -2.87 8.35
CA LYS A 28 5.87 -3.17 7.97
C LYS A 28 5.17 -1.96 7.32
N TYR A 29 5.47 -0.75 7.81
CA TYR A 29 4.92 0.49 7.27
C TYR A 29 5.38 0.75 5.83
N GLU A 30 6.67 0.64 5.55
CA GLU A 30 7.22 0.84 4.19
C GLU A 30 6.66 -0.18 3.20
N TRP A 31 6.56 -1.44 3.62
CA TRP A 31 5.95 -2.50 2.80
C TRP A 31 4.49 -2.20 2.45
N LEU A 32 3.68 -1.84 3.47
CA LEU A 32 2.26 -1.53 3.26
C LEU A 32 2.07 -0.29 2.38
N VAL A 33 2.89 0.75 2.55
CA VAL A 33 2.81 1.96 1.71
C VAL A 33 3.07 1.63 0.25
N ASN A 34 4.08 0.80 -0.04
CA ASN A 34 4.37 0.36 -1.41
C ASN A 34 3.20 -0.47 -1.98
N GLN A 35 2.67 -1.41 -1.20
CA GLN A 35 1.51 -2.22 -1.62
C GLN A 35 0.29 -1.38 -1.99
N HIS A 36 -0.04 -0.36 -1.20
CA HIS A 36 -1.17 0.53 -1.49
C HIS A 36 -0.93 1.38 -2.73
N ARG A 37 0.30 1.90 -2.92
CA ARG A 37 0.67 2.67 -4.11
C ARG A 37 0.58 1.83 -5.39
N ASP A 38 1.02 0.58 -5.33
CA ASP A 38 0.92 -0.36 -6.47
C ASP A 38 -0.53 -0.69 -6.80
N SER A 39 -1.36 -0.84 -5.77
CA SER A 39 -2.80 -1.09 -5.93
C SER A 39 -3.49 0.10 -6.60
N TYR A 40 -3.22 1.34 -6.14
CA TYR A 40 -3.77 2.55 -6.77
C TYR A 40 -3.29 2.76 -8.20
N SER A 41 -2.01 2.49 -8.48
CA SER A 41 -1.47 2.53 -9.85
C SER A 41 -2.21 1.55 -10.77
N SER A 42 -2.46 0.33 -10.28
CA SER A 42 -3.21 -0.69 -11.02
C SER A 42 -4.65 -0.24 -11.30
N TYR A 43 -5.32 0.37 -10.32
CA TYR A 43 -6.69 0.89 -10.51
C TYR A 43 -6.76 2.03 -11.55
N LEU A 44 -5.71 2.85 -11.65
CA LEU A 44 -5.64 3.93 -12.63
C LEU A 44 -5.29 3.44 -14.04
N GLY A 45 -4.49 2.38 -14.15
CA GLY A 45 -4.06 1.76 -15.40
C GLY A 45 -5.10 0.84 -16.03
N HIS A 46 -5.92 0.16 -15.23
CA HIS A 46 -6.97 -0.74 -15.73
C HIS A 46 -8.32 -0.02 -15.85
N PHE A 47 -8.78 0.18 -17.08
CA PHE A 47 -10.05 0.86 -17.36
C PHE A 47 -11.27 0.19 -16.71
N ASP A 48 -11.29 -1.14 -16.64
CA ASP A 48 -12.39 -1.90 -16.05
C ASP A 48 -12.49 -1.68 -14.53
N MET A 49 -11.35 -1.66 -13.85
CA MET A 49 -11.29 -1.39 -12.40
C MET A 49 -11.73 0.03 -12.09
N LEU A 50 -11.28 1.00 -12.89
CA LEU A 50 -11.70 2.39 -12.73
C LEU A 50 -13.21 2.56 -12.95
N ASN A 51 -13.77 1.89 -13.96
CA ASN A 51 -15.20 1.92 -14.22
C ASN A 51 -15.98 1.28 -13.06
N PHE A 52 -15.49 0.18 -12.51
CA PHE A 52 -16.09 -0.48 -11.36
C PHE A 52 -16.16 0.48 -10.15
N PHE A 53 -15.07 1.16 -9.81
CA PHE A 53 -15.07 2.15 -8.72
C PHE A 53 -15.97 3.35 -9.00
N ALA A 54 -16.00 3.86 -10.23
CA ALA A 54 -16.87 4.98 -10.60
C ALA A 54 -18.36 4.64 -10.47
N ILE A 55 -18.74 3.40 -10.81
CA ILE A 55 -20.12 2.92 -10.65
C ILE A 55 -20.43 2.71 -9.16
N ALA A 56 -19.52 2.12 -8.40
CA ALA A 56 -19.73 1.84 -6.98
C ALA A 56 -19.84 3.12 -6.13
N GLU A 57 -19.03 4.14 -6.42
CA GLU A 57 -19.06 5.44 -5.72
C GLU A 57 -20.10 6.41 -6.30
N ASN A 58 -20.70 6.08 -7.46
CA ASN A 58 -21.61 6.95 -8.22
C ASN A 58 -21.00 8.35 -8.50
N GLU A 59 -19.73 8.38 -8.89
CA GLU A 59 -18.98 9.61 -9.13
C GLU A 59 -18.39 9.62 -10.55
N ALA A 60 -18.08 10.82 -11.05
CA ALA A 60 -17.46 10.96 -12.35
C ALA A 60 -16.08 10.27 -12.37
N LYS A 61 -15.75 9.55 -13.45
CA LYS A 61 -14.46 8.87 -13.64
C LYS A 61 -13.26 9.78 -13.35
N ALA A 62 -13.33 11.06 -13.75
CA ALA A 62 -12.30 12.05 -13.50
C ALA A 62 -12.10 12.33 -11.99
N ARG A 63 -13.19 12.37 -11.22
CA ARG A 63 -13.13 12.59 -9.77
C ARG A 63 -12.55 11.38 -9.05
N VAL A 64 -12.92 10.16 -9.43
CA VAL A 64 -12.32 8.94 -8.89
C VAL A 64 -10.80 8.91 -9.15
N ARG A 65 -10.35 9.29 -10.36
CA ARG A 65 -8.92 9.42 -10.66
C ARG A 65 -8.23 10.45 -9.76
N PHE A 66 -8.85 11.60 -9.55
CA PHE A 66 -8.33 12.63 -8.67
C PHE A 66 -8.18 12.14 -7.23
N ASN A 67 -9.23 11.53 -6.68
CA ASN A 67 -9.25 10.96 -5.33
C ASN A 67 -8.18 9.87 -5.14
N LEU A 68 -8.01 8.99 -6.14
CA LEU A 68 -6.98 7.95 -6.12
C LEU A 68 -5.57 8.55 -6.12
N MET A 69 -5.32 9.59 -6.93
CA MET A 69 -4.02 10.27 -6.97
C MET A 69 -3.71 11.00 -5.65
N GLU A 70 -4.69 11.65 -5.03
CA GLU A 70 -4.52 12.32 -3.73
C GLU A 70 -4.15 11.31 -2.63
N ARG A 71 -4.78 10.12 -2.64
CA ARG A 71 -4.50 9.04 -1.69
C ARG A 71 -3.12 8.38 -1.87
N MET A 72 -2.38 8.65 -2.95
CA MET A 72 -1.04 8.09 -3.15
C MET A 72 0.04 8.71 -2.24
N LEU A 73 -0.18 9.93 -1.73
CA LEU A 73 0.82 10.65 -0.93
C LEU A 73 1.13 9.91 0.38
N GLN A 74 0.10 9.65 1.20
CA GLN A 74 0.20 8.92 2.46
C GLN A 74 -0.99 7.95 2.63
N PRO A 75 -0.95 6.77 2.00
CA PRO A 75 -2.05 5.81 2.07
C PRO A 75 -2.23 5.21 3.47
N CYS A 76 -1.16 5.09 4.25
CA CYS A 76 -1.15 4.40 5.53
C CYS A 76 -1.06 5.36 6.74
N GLY A 77 -1.31 6.66 6.53
CA GLY A 77 -1.15 7.68 7.56
C GLY A 77 0.32 8.00 7.88
N PRO A 78 0.59 8.77 8.94
CA PRO A 78 1.96 9.09 9.34
C PRO A 78 2.71 7.84 9.82
N PRO A 79 4.04 7.76 9.59
CA PRO A 79 4.84 6.62 10.00
C PRO A 79 4.78 6.43 11.54
N PRO A 80 4.69 5.18 12.03
CA PRO A 80 4.69 4.92 13.46
C PRO A 80 6.01 5.40 14.08
N ARG A 81 5.93 5.98 15.28
CA ARG A 81 7.14 6.28 16.07
C ARG A 81 7.89 4.97 16.30
N ARG A 82 9.20 4.94 16.02
CA ARG A 82 10.08 3.78 16.26
C ARG A 82 10.07 3.46 17.77
N ASN A 83 9.14 2.61 18.21
CA ASN A 83 9.16 2.03 19.54
C ASN A 83 9.96 0.71 19.47
N PRO A 84 11.03 0.51 20.25
CA PRO A 84 11.86 -0.69 20.18
C PRO A 84 11.19 -1.97 20.75
N MET A 85 9.87 -2.00 20.93
CA MET A 85 9.16 -3.14 21.52
C MET A 85 7.76 -3.28 20.94
N SER A 86 7.54 -4.26 20.05
CA SER A 86 6.26 -4.98 19.88
C SER A 86 6.24 -5.90 18.65
N LYS A 87 7.14 -6.88 18.58
CA LYS A 87 7.01 -7.97 17.58
C LYS A 87 5.67 -8.73 17.70
N THR A 88 4.97 -8.61 18.83
CA THR A 88 3.68 -9.27 19.11
C THR A 88 2.43 -8.43 18.77
N ALA A 89 2.54 -7.09 18.66
CA ALA A 89 1.38 -6.24 18.35
C ALA A 89 1.09 -6.13 16.84
N GLU A 90 2.09 -6.40 15.99
CA GLU A 90 1.96 -6.27 14.54
C GLU A 90 1.06 -7.34 13.89
N ILE A 91 0.99 -8.55 14.47
CA ILE A 91 0.19 -9.68 13.95
C ILE A 91 -1.31 -9.42 14.16
N HIS A 92 -1.71 -8.82 15.28
CA HIS A 92 -3.11 -8.44 15.52
C HIS A 92 -3.57 -7.29 14.61
N GLN A 93 -2.68 -6.35 14.27
CA GLN A 93 -2.96 -5.32 13.26
C GLN A 93 -3.01 -5.89 11.83
N PHE A 94 -2.29 -6.97 11.54
CA PHE A 94 -2.34 -7.64 10.24
C PHE A 94 -3.77 -8.13 9.96
N TRP A 95 -4.34 -8.93 10.88
CA TRP A 95 -5.72 -9.41 10.74
C TRP A 95 -6.77 -8.29 10.72
N ASN A 96 -6.58 -7.20 11.45
CA ASN A 96 -7.53 -6.08 11.44
C ASN A 96 -7.47 -5.25 10.15
N SER A 97 -6.32 -5.16 9.48
CA SER A 97 -6.19 -4.48 8.18
C SER A 97 -6.79 -5.30 7.04
N TYR A 98 -6.64 -6.64 7.05
CA TYR A 98 -7.29 -7.50 6.05
C TYR A 98 -8.80 -7.63 6.28
N LYS A 99 -9.29 -7.40 7.51
CA LYS A 99 -10.73 -7.38 7.80
C LYS A 99 -11.45 -6.20 7.14
N ILE A 100 -10.78 -5.08 6.86
CA ILE A 100 -11.36 -3.95 6.13
C ILE A 100 -11.49 -4.25 4.62
N ILE A 101 -10.62 -5.08 4.06
CA ILE A 101 -10.68 -5.45 2.63
C ILE A 101 -11.80 -6.47 2.35
N CYS A 102 -12.24 -7.26 3.35
CA CYS A 102 -13.32 -8.24 3.18
C CYS A 102 -14.71 -7.77 3.65
N VAL A 103 -14.87 -6.58 4.25
CA VAL A 103 -16.20 -6.05 4.64
C VAL A 103 -16.78 -5.22 3.49
N PHE A 104 -17.15 -5.92 2.42
CA PHE A 104 -18.39 -5.62 1.71
C PHE A 104 -19.48 -6.47 2.37
N ASN A 105 -19.89 -6.11 3.60
CA ASN A 105 -21.14 -6.54 4.24
C ASN A 105 -21.26 -5.93 5.65
N ASN A 106 -21.74 -4.69 5.74
CA ASN A 106 -22.76 -4.35 6.72
C ASN A 106 -23.59 -3.19 6.18
N SER A 107 -24.80 -3.55 5.77
CA SER A 107 -26.00 -2.73 5.76
C SER A 107 -25.94 -1.53 6.71
N ASN A 108 -26.10 -0.33 6.14
CA ASN A 108 -26.83 0.76 6.79
C ASN A 108 -27.75 1.40 5.74
N THR A 109 -28.77 0.63 5.35
CA THR A 109 -30.10 1.17 5.12
C THR A 109 -30.77 1.35 6.48
N SER A 110 -30.93 2.58 6.94
CA SER A 110 -32.09 3.02 7.72
C SER A 110 -31.99 4.51 7.98
N CYS A 111 -33.13 5.17 7.74
CA CYS A 111 -33.65 6.40 8.37
C CYS A 111 -32.73 7.23 9.26
#